data_AF-A0A1M4SRB4-F1
#
_entry.id   AF-A0A1M4SRB4-F1
#
_cell.length_a   1.000
_cell.length_b   1.000
_cell.length_c   1.000
_cell.angle_alpha   90.00
_cell.angle_beta   90.00
_cell.angle_gamma   90.00
#
_symmetry.space_group_name_H-M   'P 1'
#
loop_
_entity.id
_entity.type
_entity.pdbx_description
1 polymer ?
#
loop_
_entity_poly.entity_id
_entity_poly.type
_entity_poly.pdbx_seq_one_letter_code
_entity_poly.pdbx_strand_id
1 'polypeptide(L)'
;MIYNFLFSSEPRDTKNSVLLLIARIIFGSLLLYHGIQKLGSFSELSSSFPDPLGIGNQLSLSLVIFGELVCSLGFIFGLLYRLTMIPMIFTMGIAFFVFHRQDPFVIKELSFNYLVVYLIMYITGPGKYTIDRFLFLKKK
;
A
#
# COMPACT_ATOMS: atom_id res chain seq x y z
N MET A 1 19.89 6.34 -11.74
CA MET A 1 19.74 5.33 -10.66
C MET A 1 18.35 5.37 -10.02
N ILE A 2 17.87 6.54 -9.53
CA ILE A 2 16.55 6.68 -8.88
C ILE A 2 15.37 6.37 -9.83
N TYR A 3 15.42 6.82 -11.09
CA TYR A 3 14.34 6.58 -12.05
C TYR A 3 14.11 5.08 -12.32
N ASN A 4 15.19 4.31 -12.55
CA ASN A 4 15.09 2.86 -12.78
C ASN A 4 14.69 2.10 -11.50
N PHE A 5 14.98 2.64 -10.32
CA PHE A 5 14.46 2.10 -9.07
C PHE A 5 12.96 2.34 -8.99
N LEU A 6 12.51 3.60 -9.07
CA LEU A 6 11.09 3.99 -9.05
C LEU A 6 10.26 3.26 -10.12
N PHE A 7 10.81 3.08 -11.31
CA PHE A 7 10.20 2.44 -12.47
C PHE A 7 11.07 1.24 -12.93
N SER A 8 10.95 0.12 -12.22
CA SER A 8 11.73 -1.10 -12.51
C SER A 8 11.41 -1.65 -13.91
N SER A 9 12.38 -1.55 -14.81
CA SER A 9 12.29 -2.02 -16.20
C SER A 9 12.75 -3.46 -16.42
N GLU A 10 13.40 -4.08 -15.42
CA GLU A 10 14.04 -5.39 -15.53
C GLU A 10 13.14 -6.46 -16.19
N PRO A 11 13.61 -7.16 -17.24
CA PRO A 11 12.84 -8.17 -17.95
C PRO A 11 12.65 -9.39 -17.05
N ARG A 12 11.53 -9.42 -16.33
CA ARG A 12 11.17 -10.56 -15.46
C ARG A 12 10.49 -11.66 -16.26
N ASP A 13 10.68 -12.93 -15.89
CA ASP A 13 9.94 -14.03 -16.52
C ASP A 13 8.41 -13.80 -16.45
N THR A 14 7.68 -14.32 -17.43
CA THR A 14 6.22 -14.17 -17.53
C THR A 14 5.53 -14.79 -16.32
N LYS A 15 5.97 -15.98 -15.86
CA LYS A 15 5.36 -16.64 -14.69
C LYS A 15 5.50 -15.79 -13.43
N ASN A 16 6.71 -15.29 -13.18
CA ASN A 16 6.97 -14.40 -12.04
C ASN A 16 6.14 -13.11 -12.13
N SER A 17 5.95 -12.56 -13.33
CA SER A 17 5.13 -11.37 -13.53
C SER A 17 3.65 -11.60 -13.26
N VAL A 18 3.12 -12.78 -13.65
CA VAL A 18 1.75 -13.18 -13.33
C VAL A 18 1.59 -13.36 -11.81
N LEU A 19 2.54 -14.01 -11.15
CA LEU A 19 2.53 -14.17 -9.69
C LEU A 19 2.46 -12.83 -8.97
N LEU A 20 3.28 -11.85 -9.39
CA LEU A 20 3.28 -10.51 -8.82
C LEU A 20 1.99 -9.74 -9.13
N LEU A 21 1.35 -9.98 -10.27
CA LEU A 21 0.03 -9.41 -10.57
C LEU A 21 -1.04 -9.99 -9.63
N ILE A 22 -1.05 -11.31 -9.46
CA ILE A 22 -1.98 -12.00 -8.54
C ILE A 22 -1.77 -11.48 -7.11
N ALA A 23 -0.52 -11.40 -6.65
CA ALA A 23 -0.20 -10.86 -5.33
C ALA A 23 -0.70 -9.42 -5.17
N ARG A 24 -0.53 -8.57 -6.19
CA ARG A 24 -1.05 -7.19 -6.17
C ARG A 24 -2.56 -7.13 -6.09
N ILE A 25 -3.27 -7.97 -6.84
CA ILE A 25 -4.73 -8.02 -6.81
C ILE A 25 -5.22 -8.49 -5.43
N ILE A 26 -4.63 -9.54 -4.87
CA ILE A 26 -5.04 -10.09 -3.57
C ILE A 26 -4.77 -9.08 -2.45
N PHE A 27 -3.50 -8.73 -2.21
CA PHE A 27 -3.13 -7.87 -1.09
C PHE A 27 -3.55 -6.42 -1.29
N GLY A 28 -3.71 -5.98 -2.54
CA GLY A 28 -4.29 -4.67 -2.84
C GLY A 28 -5.78 -4.65 -2.55
N SER A 29 -6.55 -5.65 -2.98
CA SER A 29 -8.00 -5.70 -2.73
C SER A 29 -8.33 -5.83 -1.24
N LEU A 30 -7.53 -6.59 -0.50
CA LEU A 30 -7.73 -6.74 0.94
C LEU A 30 -7.53 -5.42 1.70
N LEU A 31 -6.50 -4.63 1.37
CA LEU A 31 -6.31 -3.32 1.99
C LEU A 31 -7.33 -2.28 1.48
N LEU A 32 -7.67 -2.36 0.20
CA LEU A 32 -8.71 -1.53 -0.42
C LEU A 32 -10.06 -1.69 0.27
N TYR A 33 -10.40 -2.90 0.70
CA TYR A 33 -11.61 -3.16 1.48
C TYR A 33 -11.65 -2.35 2.79
N HIS A 34 -10.54 -2.29 3.54
CA HIS A 34 -10.44 -1.46 4.74
C HIS A 34 -10.59 0.04 4.43
N GLY A 35 -10.01 0.49 3.32
CA GLY A 35 -10.16 1.86 2.84
C GLY A 35 -11.61 2.22 2.50
N ILE A 36 -12.34 1.32 1.82
CA ILE A 36 -13.77 1.51 1.49
C ILE A 36 -14.60 1.60 2.77
N GLN A 37 -14.37 0.72 3.73
CA GLN A 37 -15.08 0.74 5.01
C GLN A 37 -14.86 2.06 5.76
N LYS A 38 -13.61 2.53 5.85
CA LYS A 38 -13.27 3.80 6.53
C LYS A 38 -13.87 5.01 5.81
N LEU A 39 -13.93 4.99 4.48
CA LEU A 39 -14.58 6.05 3.71
C LEU A 39 -16.09 6.06 3.96
N GLY A 40 -16.73 4.89 3.99
CA GLY A 40 -18.17 4.76 4.29
C GLY A 40 -18.54 5.27 5.69
N SER A 41 -17.68 5.04 6.68
CA SER A 41 -17.88 5.47 8.07
C SER A 41 -17.14 6.78 8.42
N PHE A 42 -16.76 7.59 7.42
CA PHE A 42 -15.92 8.77 7.65
C PHE A 42 -16.52 9.75 8.66
N SER A 43 -17.82 10.04 8.55
CA SER A 43 -18.52 10.97 9.45
C SER A 43 -18.40 10.55 10.92
N GLU A 44 -18.62 9.25 11.19
CA GLU A 44 -18.59 8.67 12.53
C GLU A 44 -17.17 8.60 13.08
N LEU A 45 -16.21 8.14 12.27
CA LEU A 45 -14.82 7.94 12.68
C LEU A 45 -14.05 9.25 12.82
N SER A 46 -14.36 10.28 12.03
CA SER A 46 -13.55 11.51 11.95
C SER A 46 -13.36 12.25 13.28
N SER A 47 -14.27 12.06 14.24
CA SER A 47 -14.23 12.69 15.57
C SER A 47 -13.34 11.95 16.57
N SER A 48 -13.14 10.64 16.39
CA SER A 48 -12.50 9.75 17.39
C SER A 48 -11.37 8.90 16.80
N PHE A 49 -11.06 9.07 15.52
CA PHE A 49 -10.03 8.29 14.86
C PHE A 49 -8.66 8.49 15.53
N PRO A 50 -7.86 7.42 15.71
CA PRO A 50 -6.55 7.54 16.32
C PRO A 50 -5.64 8.52 15.57
N ASP A 51 -5.02 9.42 16.32
CA ASP A 51 -4.09 10.42 15.78
C ASP A 51 -2.70 10.32 16.44
N PRO A 52 -1.90 9.30 16.08
CA PRO A 52 -0.59 9.09 16.66
C PRO A 52 0.44 10.19 16.29
N LEU A 53 0.16 10.99 15.27
CA LEU A 53 1.04 12.05 14.79
C LEU A 53 0.67 13.43 15.33
N GLY A 54 -0.47 13.57 16.01
CA GLY A 54 -0.93 14.86 16.55
C GLY A 54 -1.35 15.87 15.49
N ILE A 55 -1.77 15.41 14.30
CA ILE A 55 -2.18 16.25 13.17
C ILE A 55 -3.70 16.47 13.09
N GLY A 56 -4.45 15.87 14.00
CA GLY A 56 -5.92 15.87 14.06
C GLY A 56 -6.55 14.57 13.53
N ASN A 57 -7.59 14.10 14.23
CA ASN A 57 -8.30 12.85 13.92
C ASN A 57 -8.80 12.77 12.48
N GLN A 58 -9.40 13.86 11.97
CA GLN A 58 -9.91 13.91 10.60
C GLN A 58 -8.81 13.80 9.54
N LEU A 59 -7.67 14.48 9.74
CA LEU A 59 -6.53 14.40 8.83
C LEU A 59 -5.87 13.03 8.89
N SER A 60 -5.69 12.47 10.08
CA SER A 60 -5.18 11.11 10.27
C SER A 60 -6.06 10.06 9.58
N LEU A 61 -7.39 10.14 9.71
CA LEU A 61 -8.32 9.28 8.99
C LEU A 61 -8.21 9.46 7.47
N SER A 62 -8.11 10.70 7.00
CA SER A 62 -8.02 11.01 5.57
C SER A 62 -6.74 10.44 4.94
N LEU A 63 -5.60 10.53 5.64
CA LEU A 63 -4.33 9.95 5.21
C LEU A 63 -4.36 8.42 5.20
N VAL A 64 -5.01 7.80 6.20
CA VAL A 64 -5.20 6.35 6.23
C VAL A 64 -6.08 5.89 5.07
N ILE A 65 -7.20 6.58 4.79
CA ILE A 65 -8.05 6.28 3.63
C ILE A 65 -7.27 6.45 2.33
N PHE A 66 -6.46 7.51 2.19
CA PHE A 66 -5.63 7.68 1.01
C PHE A 66 -4.66 6.50 0.80
N GLY A 67 -3.96 6.08 1.86
CA GLY A 67 -3.04 4.94 1.82
C GLY A 67 -3.75 3.60 1.56
N GLU A 68 -4.93 3.38 2.14
CA GLU A 68 -5.62 2.09 2.04
C GLU A 68 -6.51 1.98 0.80
N LEU A 69 -7.06 3.08 0.28
CA LEU A 69 -7.97 3.08 -0.86
C LEU A 69 -7.26 3.50 -2.15
N VAL A 70 -6.79 4.75 -2.19
CA VAL A 70 -6.24 5.35 -3.42
C VAL A 70 -4.92 4.70 -3.79
N CYS A 71 -4.02 4.54 -2.82
CA CYS A 71 -2.74 3.89 -3.06
C CYS A 71 -2.88 2.39 -3.36
N SER A 72 -3.84 1.70 -2.74
CA SER A 72 -4.14 0.30 -3.08
C SER A 72 -4.60 0.14 -4.53
N LEU A 73 -5.43 1.04 -5.06
CA LEU A 73 -5.79 1.05 -6.49
C LEU A 73 -4.55 1.22 -7.37
N GLY A 74 -3.70 2.19 -7.06
CA GLY A 74 -2.44 2.39 -7.77
C GLY A 74 -1.50 1.17 -7.70
N PHE A 75 -1.43 0.52 -6.54
CA PHE A 75 -0.68 -0.71 -6.34
C PHE A 75 -1.21 -1.87 -7.19
N ILE A 76 -2.53 -2.09 -7.21
CA ILE A 76 -3.18 -3.13 -8.03
C ILE A 76 -2.83 -2.95 -9.51
N PHE A 77 -3.03 -1.74 -10.03
CA PHE A 77 -2.78 -1.46 -11.45
C PHE A 77 -1.29 -1.28 -11.80
N GLY A 78 -0.42 -1.17 -10.79
CA GLY A 78 0.99 -0.83 -11.00
C GLY A 78 1.15 0.56 -11.62
N LEU A 79 0.41 1.54 -11.10
CA LEU A 79 0.53 2.96 -11.42
C LEU A 79 1.28 3.67 -10.29
N LEU A 80 2.34 4.41 -10.64
CA LEU A 80 3.29 5.04 -9.73
C LEU A 80 3.69 4.06 -8.61
N TYR A 81 3.98 2.81 -8.98
CA TYR A 81 3.91 1.67 -8.07
C TYR A 81 4.70 1.85 -6.78
N ARG A 82 5.97 2.28 -6.86
CA ARG A 82 6.77 2.48 -5.66
C ARG A 82 6.33 3.70 -4.85
N LEU A 83 5.78 4.72 -5.50
CA LEU A 83 5.25 5.88 -4.79
C LEU A 83 3.97 5.53 -4.02
N THR A 84 3.07 4.74 -4.61
CA THR A 84 1.82 4.32 -3.95
C THR A 84 2.08 3.36 -2.80
N MET A 85 3.12 2.53 -2.87
CA MET A 85 3.49 1.65 -1.77
C MET A 85 4.06 2.39 -0.54
N ILE A 86 4.63 3.59 -0.68
CA ILE A 86 5.19 4.33 0.46
C ILE A 86 4.10 4.64 1.50
N PRO A 87 2.96 5.26 1.14
CA PRO A 87 1.83 5.43 2.06
C PRO A 87 1.32 4.12 2.64
N MET A 88 1.20 3.04 1.83
CA MET A 88 0.71 1.74 2.32
C MET A 88 1.63 1.12 3.37
N ILE A 89 2.96 1.17 3.15
CA ILE A 89 3.95 0.69 4.11
C ILE A 89 3.93 1.56 5.36
N PHE A 90 3.81 2.87 5.19
CA PHE A 90 3.75 3.82 6.30
C PHE A 90 2.52 3.58 7.19
N THR A 91 1.33 3.43 6.60
CA THR A 91 0.09 3.18 7.38
C THR A 91 0.17 1.88 8.18
N MET A 92 0.68 0.79 7.58
CA MET A 92 0.87 -0.48 8.28
C MET A 92 1.97 -0.40 9.34
N GLY A 93 3.03 0.37 9.09
CA GLY A 93 4.08 0.65 10.07
C GLY A 93 3.55 1.41 11.29
N ILE A 94 2.76 2.46 11.08
CA ILE A 94 2.10 3.21 12.15
C ILE A 94 1.13 2.29 12.92
N ALA A 95 0.32 1.50 12.22
CA ALA A 95 -0.60 0.55 12.85
C ALA A 95 0.13 -0.45 13.76
N PHE A 96 1.23 -1.04 13.29
CA PHE A 96 1.98 -2.06 14.02
C PHE A 96 2.84 -1.48 15.16
N PHE A 97 3.64 -0.46 14.89
CA PHE A 97 4.66 0.04 15.83
C PHE A 97 4.12 1.09 16.80
N VAL A 98 3.11 1.87 16.41
CA VAL A 98 2.64 3.02 17.19
C VAL A 98 1.27 2.73 17.80
N PHE A 99 0.27 2.40 16.98
CA PHE A 99 -1.09 2.17 17.47
C PHE A 99 -1.18 0.91 18.34
N HIS A 100 -0.69 -0.22 17.85
CA HIS A 100 -0.67 -1.50 18.59
C HIS A 100 0.62 -1.72 19.39
N ARG A 101 1.31 -0.66 19.83
CA ARG A 101 2.62 -0.78 20.50
C ARG A 101 2.58 -1.70 21.72
N GLN A 102 1.57 -1.53 22.56
CA GLN A 102 1.42 -2.25 23.84
C GLN A 102 0.65 -3.57 23.70
N ASP A 103 0.04 -3.82 22.54
CA ASP A 103 -0.77 -5.01 22.32
C ASP A 103 0.09 -6.26 22.13
N PRO A 104 -0.40 -7.43 22.59
CA PRO A 104 0.19 -8.72 22.26
C PRO A 104 0.32 -8.91 20.74
N PHE A 105 1.34 -9.66 20.31
CA PHE A 105 1.64 -9.85 18.88
C PHE A 105 0.44 -10.37 18.09
N VAL A 106 -0.39 -11.25 18.67
CA VAL A 106 -1.58 -11.81 18.02
C VAL A 106 -2.58 -10.75 17.52
N ILE A 107 -2.67 -9.59 18.20
CA ILE A 107 -3.58 -8.50 17.81
C ILE A 107 -3.02 -7.72 16.60
N LYS A 108 -1.69 -7.59 16.52
CA LYS A 108 -1.00 -6.82 15.48
C LYS A 108 -0.33 -7.67 14.40
N GLU A 109 -0.53 -8.98 14.44
CA GLU A 109 0.00 -9.92 13.45
C GLU A 109 -0.47 -9.55 12.03
N LEU A 110 -1.74 -9.11 11.89
CA LEU A 110 -2.30 -8.75 10.59
C LEU A 110 -1.59 -7.53 9.97
N SER A 111 -1.39 -6.45 10.73
CA SER A 111 -0.67 -5.26 10.24
C SER A 111 0.81 -5.57 9.96
N PHE A 112 1.42 -6.46 10.73
CA PHE A 112 2.77 -6.97 10.45
C PHE A 112 2.84 -7.75 9.13
N ASN A 113 1.88 -8.65 8.88
CA ASN A 113 1.83 -9.44 7.65
C ASN A 113 1.70 -8.55 6.41
N TYR A 114 0.81 -7.55 6.44
CA TYR A 114 0.73 -6.57 5.36
C TYR A 114 2.04 -5.80 5.18
N LEU A 115 2.64 -5.32 6.28
CA LEU A 115 3.90 -4.59 6.23
C LEU A 115 5.01 -5.42 5.57
N VAL A 116 5.19 -6.68 5.96
CA VAL A 116 6.21 -7.57 5.40
C VAL A 116 5.95 -7.84 3.93
N VAL A 117 4.71 -8.16 3.55
CA VAL A 117 4.35 -8.40 2.14
C VAL A 117 4.63 -7.16 1.30
N TYR A 118 4.25 -5.97 1.77
CA TYR A 118 4.50 -4.73 1.05
C TYR A 118 5.99 -4.38 0.98
N LEU A 119 6.79 -4.65 2.01
CA LEU A 119 8.24 -4.47 1.93
C LEU A 119 8.87 -5.39 0.86
N ILE A 120 8.50 -6.67 0.85
CA ILE A 120 8.97 -7.63 -0.16
C ILE A 120 8.55 -7.19 -1.57
N MET A 121 7.29 -6.79 -1.73
CA MET A 121 6.72 -6.31 -2.98
C MET A 121 7.39 -5.01 -3.45
N TYR A 122 7.75 -4.11 -2.54
CA TYR A 122 8.43 -2.85 -2.84
C TYR A 122 9.83 -3.10 -3.39
N ILE A 123 10.60 -3.98 -2.73
CA ILE A 123 11.96 -4.36 -3.16
C ILE A 123 11.88 -5.07 -4.52
N THR A 124 10.97 -6.05 -4.62
CA THR A 124 10.77 -6.86 -5.81
C THR A 124 10.32 -5.99 -6.97
N GLY A 125 9.43 -5.03 -6.78
CA GLY A 125 8.85 -4.22 -7.86
C GLY A 125 7.70 -4.91 -8.60
N PRO A 126 7.05 -4.20 -9.55
CA PRO A 126 5.69 -4.51 -9.98
C PRO A 126 5.55 -5.58 -11.07
N GLY A 127 6.66 -6.06 -11.64
CA GLY A 127 6.66 -7.04 -12.73
C GLY A 127 6.33 -6.43 -14.11
N LYS A 128 5.96 -7.28 -15.08
CA LYS A 128 5.65 -6.84 -16.46
C LYS A 128 4.28 -6.18 -16.62
N TYR A 129 3.27 -6.63 -15.88
CA TYR A 129 1.87 -6.21 -16.05
C TYR A 129 1.54 -4.95 -15.24
N THR A 130 1.92 -3.78 -15.73
CA THR A 130 1.84 -2.53 -14.97
C THR A 130 1.49 -1.38 -15.90
N ILE A 131 0.65 -0.45 -15.46
CA ILE A 131 0.36 0.77 -16.22
C ILE A 131 1.62 1.62 -16.39
N ASP A 132 2.49 1.66 -15.38
CA ASP A 132 3.76 2.39 -15.43
C ASP A 132 4.62 1.99 -16.64
N ARG A 133 4.63 0.71 -17.02
CA ARG A 133 5.36 0.24 -18.19
C ARG A 133 4.78 0.76 -19.49
N PHE A 134 3.46 0.89 -19.59
CA PHE A 134 2.81 1.44 -20.77
C PHE A 134 2.99 2.96 -20.90
N LEU A 135 2.99 3.69 -19.77
CA LEU A 135 3.09 5.15 -19.75
C LEU A 135 4.53 5.66 -19.78
N PHE A 136 5.44 5.04 -19.03
CA PHE A 136 6.77 5.57 -18.76
C PHE A 136 7.90 4.77 -19.40
N LEU A 137 7.68 3.49 -19.75
CA LEU A 137 8.73 2.63 -20.33
C LEU A 137 8.59 2.40 -21.84
N LYS A 138 7.57 2.98 -22.50
CA LYS A 138 7.33 2.85 -23.95
C LYS A 138 8.11 3.84 -24.82
N LYS A 139 9.06 4.59 -24.26
CA LYS A 139 10.02 5.44 -24.99
C LYS A 139 11.43 4.89 -24.86
N LYS A 140 11.74 3.86 -25.65
CA LYS A 140 13.09 3.61 -26.16
C LYS A 140 13.00 2.89 -27.49
#